data_AF-A0A661MND3-F1
#
_entry.id   AF-A0A661MND3-F1
#
_cell.length_a   1.000
_cell.length_b   1.000
_cell.length_c   1.000
_cell.angle_alpha   90.00
_cell.angle_beta   90.00
_cell.angle_gamma   90.00
#
_symmetry.space_group_name_H-M   'P 1'
#
loop_
_entity.id
_entity.type
_entity.pdbx_description
1 polymer ?
#
loop_
_entity_poly.entity_id
_entity_poly.type
_entity_poly.pdbx_seq_one_letter_code
_entity_poly.pdbx_strand_id
1 'polypeptide(L)'
;MTSCAKKQVKVYESAEPGTKQPAGKAAEEGQAAPKKVETGVSPEYQKAEAERQAKLKELAEKQKLLDEIREFENEKIYFDFDKSDLKPEARAILRKKADWLLKHPEYRVQIAGNCDERGTIEYNLALGQRRADAAKKFLVALGVDEARITTISYGEERPVDPRHNEEAWAKNRRDEFKLIR
;
A
#
# COMPACT_ATOMS: atom_id res chain seq x y z
N MET A 1 13.08 56.49 32.39
CA MET A 1 14.09 55.81 33.23
C MET A 1 14.72 54.73 32.34
N THR A 2 16.04 54.72 32.07
CA THR A 2 17.14 54.27 32.96
C THR A 2 17.03 52.76 33.22
N SER A 3 17.96 51.86 32.86
CA SER A 3 19.26 52.00 32.15
C SER A 3 19.73 50.64 31.56
N CYS A 4 20.68 50.68 30.62
CA CYS A 4 21.68 49.63 30.30
C CYS A 4 22.28 48.98 31.58
N ALA A 5 22.93 47.80 31.56
CA ALA A 5 23.95 47.25 30.63
C ALA A 5 24.25 45.75 31.02
N LYS A 6 25.10 44.91 30.40
CA LYS A 6 26.04 44.86 29.22
C LYS A 6 26.10 43.34 28.83
N LYS A 7 26.23 42.91 27.56
CA LYS A 7 27.47 42.82 26.73
C LYS A 7 28.58 41.99 27.43
N GLN A 8 29.18 40.95 26.82
CA GLN A 8 29.81 40.98 25.49
C GLN A 8 29.67 39.71 24.62
N VAL A 9 30.10 39.85 23.37
CA VAL A 9 30.18 38.87 22.28
C VAL A 9 31.53 39.05 21.59
N LYS A 10 32.17 37.98 21.08
CA LYS A 10 33.05 38.09 19.90
C LYS A 10 33.21 36.77 19.13
N VAL A 11 33.33 36.92 17.82
CA VAL A 11 33.61 35.92 16.76
C VAL A 11 34.83 36.48 15.97
N TYR A 12 35.22 35.85 14.85
CA TYR A 12 36.23 36.28 13.85
C TYR A 12 37.69 35.88 14.18
N GLU A 13 38.56 35.40 13.26
CA GLU A 13 38.35 34.85 11.89
C GLU A 13 39.60 34.07 11.37
N SER A 14 39.44 33.31 10.28
CA SER A 14 40.40 32.94 9.19
C SER A 14 41.94 32.84 9.41
N ALA A 15 42.57 31.75 8.92
CA ALA A 15 43.60 31.75 7.84
C ALA A 15 44.32 30.37 7.63
N GLU A 16 44.83 30.12 6.42
CA GLU A 16 45.70 28.99 6.01
C GLU A 16 47.12 29.52 5.59
N PRO A 17 47.96 28.82 4.79
CA PRO A 17 48.66 27.52 4.96
C PRO A 17 50.22 27.68 4.92
N GLY A 18 51.03 26.60 5.09
CA GLY A 18 52.48 26.71 4.82
C GLY A 18 53.43 25.53 5.14
N THR A 19 53.84 24.81 4.09
CA THR A 19 54.88 23.74 3.95
C THR A 19 56.23 23.84 4.71
N LYS A 20 56.82 22.68 5.08
CA LYS A 20 58.10 22.12 4.52
C LYS A 20 58.52 20.73 5.08
N GLN A 21 59.31 19.99 4.29
CA GLN A 21 59.95 18.66 4.52
C GLN A 21 61.50 18.79 4.43
N PRO A 22 62.36 17.75 4.52
CA PRO A 22 62.21 16.29 4.83
C PRO A 22 63.00 15.91 6.12
N ALA A 23 63.66 14.76 6.41
CA ALA A 23 63.94 13.42 5.84
C ALA A 23 64.34 12.46 7.02
N GLY A 24 64.53 11.13 6.90
CA GLY A 24 64.22 10.16 5.82
C GLY A 24 65.06 8.85 5.92
N LYS A 25 64.47 7.70 5.52
CA LYS A 25 65.07 6.33 5.34
C LYS A 25 65.58 5.60 6.62
N ALA A 26 65.51 4.27 6.74
CA ALA A 26 64.72 3.22 6.06
C ALA A 26 64.81 1.87 6.83
N ALA A 27 63.87 0.94 6.55
CA ALA A 27 63.83 -0.47 7.00
C ALA A 27 63.68 -0.70 8.54
N GLU A 28 63.25 -1.87 9.04
CA GLU A 28 62.87 -3.13 8.35
C GLU A 28 61.58 -3.76 8.93
N GLU A 29 61.27 -4.99 8.52
CA GLU A 29 59.92 -5.58 8.45
C GLU A 29 59.31 -6.05 9.78
N GLY A 30 57.97 -6.07 9.81
CA GLY A 30 57.17 -6.53 10.94
C GLY A 30 55.71 -6.80 10.58
N GLN A 31 55.43 -7.33 9.39
CA GLN A 31 54.06 -7.60 8.94
C GLN A 31 53.43 -8.77 9.70
N ALA A 32 52.83 -8.47 10.86
CA ALA A 32 51.81 -9.32 11.46
C ALA A 32 50.56 -9.31 10.56
N ALA A 33 50.57 -10.15 9.53
CA ALA A 33 49.45 -10.27 8.59
C ALA A 33 48.13 -10.53 9.36
N PRO A 34 47.01 -9.88 8.98
CA PRO A 34 45.73 -10.16 9.61
C PRO A 34 45.38 -11.62 9.34
N LYS A 35 45.42 -12.44 10.39
CA LYS A 35 45.09 -13.87 10.30
C LYS A 35 43.69 -13.99 9.68
N LYS A 36 43.60 -14.58 8.49
CA LYS A 36 42.32 -14.96 7.91
C LYS A 36 41.62 -15.85 8.93
N VAL A 37 40.50 -15.37 9.45
CA VAL A 37 39.58 -16.19 10.23
C VAL A 37 38.85 -17.07 9.23
N GLU A 38 39.48 -18.17 8.85
CA GLU A 38 38.85 -19.23 8.07
C GLU A 38 37.90 -20.01 8.98
N THR A 39 36.81 -19.34 9.40
CA THR A 39 35.64 -20.02 9.95
C THR A 39 35.05 -20.88 8.84
N GLY A 40 35.48 -22.15 8.80
CA GLY A 40 34.74 -23.23 8.19
C GLY A 40 33.41 -23.41 8.92
N VAL A 41 32.46 -22.53 8.60
CA VAL A 41 31.11 -22.50 9.18
C VAL A 41 30.50 -23.90 9.02
N SER A 42 30.05 -24.51 10.11
CA SER A 42 29.63 -25.92 10.09
C SER A 42 28.47 -26.13 9.10
N PRO A 43 28.37 -27.31 8.44
CA PRO A 43 27.27 -27.60 7.52
C PRO A 43 25.89 -27.44 8.17
N GLU A 44 25.81 -27.68 9.49
CA GLU A 44 24.62 -27.47 10.31
C GLU A 44 24.26 -25.98 10.46
N TYR A 45 25.24 -25.10 10.72
CA TYR A 45 25.02 -23.66 10.75
C TYR A 45 24.64 -23.13 9.36
N GLN A 46 25.32 -23.56 8.30
CA GLN A 46 24.99 -23.16 6.92
C GLN A 46 23.54 -23.55 6.55
N LYS A 47 23.10 -24.74 6.97
CA LYS A 47 21.72 -25.20 6.84
C LYS A 47 20.75 -24.34 7.65
N ALA A 48 21.04 -24.08 8.93
CA ALA A 48 20.19 -23.26 9.80
C ALA A 48 20.06 -21.81 9.30
N GLU A 49 21.12 -21.26 8.70
CA GLU A 49 21.08 -19.96 8.03
C GLU A 49 20.23 -19.98 6.75
N ALA A 50 20.36 -21.00 5.91
CA ALA A 50 19.54 -21.15 4.72
C ALA A 50 18.04 -21.30 5.07
N GLU A 51 17.72 -22.08 6.11
CA GLU A 51 16.35 -22.22 6.64
C GLU A 51 15.83 -20.88 7.21
N ARG A 52 16.67 -20.12 7.94
CA ARG A 52 16.34 -18.77 8.43
C ARG A 52 16.06 -17.80 7.28
N GLN A 53 16.90 -17.79 6.25
CA GLN A 53 16.75 -16.93 5.08
C GLN A 53 15.51 -17.30 4.26
N ALA A 54 15.25 -18.59 4.03
CA ALA A 54 14.05 -19.07 3.36
C ALA A 54 12.78 -18.64 4.11
N LYS A 55 12.75 -18.80 5.44
CA LYS A 55 11.60 -18.40 6.27
C LYS A 55 11.39 -16.89 6.32
N LEU A 56 12.47 -16.09 6.35
CA LEU A 56 12.37 -14.63 6.24
C LEU A 56 11.82 -14.20 4.87
N LYS A 57 12.23 -14.88 3.79
CA LYS A 57 11.68 -14.65 2.45
C LYS A 57 10.19 -15.02 2.38
N GLU A 58 9.80 -16.20 2.87
CA GLU A 58 8.40 -16.65 2.94
C GLU A 58 7.53 -15.62 3.70
N LEU A 59 7.99 -15.13 4.85
CA LEU A 59 7.29 -14.11 5.64
C LEU A 59 7.17 -12.77 4.88
N ALA A 60 8.20 -12.36 4.14
CA ALA A 60 8.16 -11.14 3.33
C ALA A 60 7.20 -11.27 2.13
N GLU A 61 7.22 -12.39 1.43
CA GLU A 61 6.30 -12.68 0.31
C GLU A 61 4.84 -12.77 0.81
N LYS A 62 4.61 -13.40 1.97
CA LYS A 62 3.30 -13.46 2.63
C LYS A 62 2.83 -12.08 3.09
N GLN A 63 3.69 -11.25 3.67
CA GLN A 63 3.33 -9.89 4.09
C GLN A 63 2.95 -9.05 2.87
N LYS A 64 3.73 -9.09 1.79
CA LYS A 64 3.43 -8.42 0.52
C LYS A 64 2.05 -8.81 -0.04
N LEU A 65 1.72 -10.11 -0.02
CA LEU A 65 0.39 -10.57 -0.45
C LEU A 65 -0.74 -10.03 0.43
N LEU A 66 -0.54 -9.94 1.75
CA LEU A 66 -1.53 -9.35 2.67
C LEU A 66 -1.73 -7.84 2.43
N ASP A 67 -0.66 -7.11 2.12
CA ASP A 67 -0.73 -5.69 1.79
C ASP A 67 -1.41 -5.43 0.44
N GLU A 68 -1.16 -6.28 -0.58
CA GLU A 68 -1.88 -6.23 -1.85
C GLU A 68 -3.39 -6.54 -1.72
N ILE A 69 -3.75 -7.57 -0.94
CA ILE A 69 -5.15 -7.88 -0.59
C ILE A 69 -5.78 -6.66 0.10
N ARG A 70 -5.06 -6.03 1.03
CA ARG A 70 -5.53 -4.84 1.75
C ARG A 70 -5.72 -3.64 0.82
N GLU A 71 -4.82 -3.39 -0.13
CA GLU A 71 -5.01 -2.33 -1.14
C GLU A 71 -6.25 -2.63 -2.00
N PHE A 72 -6.38 -3.87 -2.48
CA PHE A 72 -7.50 -4.31 -3.31
C PHE A 72 -8.87 -4.07 -2.63
N GLU A 73 -9.03 -4.43 -1.36
CA GLU A 73 -10.29 -4.29 -0.62
C GLU A 73 -10.59 -2.84 -0.20
N ASN A 74 -9.57 -2.01 0.05
CA ASN A 74 -9.77 -0.62 0.51
C ASN A 74 -10.07 0.35 -0.65
N GLU A 75 -9.53 0.12 -1.84
CA GLU A 75 -9.79 0.99 -3.00
C GLU A 75 -11.22 0.77 -3.55
N LYS A 76 -12.17 1.60 -3.13
CA LYS A 76 -13.59 1.58 -3.54
C LYS A 76 -13.82 2.30 -4.87
N ILE A 77 -14.96 2.06 -5.52
CA ILE A 77 -15.45 2.89 -6.63
C ILE A 77 -16.71 3.67 -6.24
N TYR A 78 -16.94 4.83 -6.87
CA TYR A 78 -18.01 5.76 -6.52
C TYR A 78 -18.90 6.10 -7.72
N PHE A 79 -20.15 6.46 -7.43
CA PHE A 79 -21.18 6.77 -8.41
C PHE A 79 -21.82 8.14 -8.16
N ASP A 80 -22.31 8.75 -9.24
CA ASP A 80 -23.12 9.97 -9.15
C ASP A 80 -24.53 9.67 -8.60
N PHE A 81 -25.29 10.71 -8.26
CA PHE A 81 -26.65 10.57 -7.75
C PHE A 81 -27.57 9.86 -8.76
N ASP A 82 -28.45 8.99 -8.24
CA ASP A 82 -29.38 8.11 -8.97
C ASP A 82 -28.77 7.24 -10.10
N LYS A 83 -27.45 7.07 -10.09
CA LYS A 83 -26.70 6.47 -11.22
C LYS A 83 -25.97 5.19 -10.88
N SER A 84 -25.83 4.33 -11.89
CA SER A 84 -25.01 3.11 -11.87
C SER A 84 -24.04 3.02 -13.07
N ASP A 85 -23.85 4.10 -13.83
CA ASP A 85 -22.84 4.15 -14.88
C ASP A 85 -21.43 4.34 -14.31
N LEU A 86 -20.49 3.49 -14.75
CA LEU A 86 -19.10 3.53 -14.31
C LEU A 86 -18.38 4.75 -14.91
N LYS A 87 -17.94 5.66 -14.06
CA LYS A 87 -17.12 6.84 -14.41
C LYS A 87 -15.69 6.43 -14.83
N PRO A 88 -14.92 7.28 -15.55
CA PRO A 88 -13.57 6.93 -16.02
C PRO A 88 -12.62 6.47 -14.90
N GLU A 89 -12.76 7.04 -13.70
CA GLU A 89 -11.97 6.76 -12.51
C GLU A 89 -12.31 5.38 -11.95
N ALA A 90 -13.60 5.07 -11.84
CA ALA A 90 -14.09 3.75 -11.46
C ALA A 90 -13.61 2.66 -12.44
N ARG A 91 -13.61 2.94 -13.75
CA ARG A 91 -13.05 2.03 -14.78
C ARG A 91 -11.53 1.85 -14.65
N ALA A 92 -10.80 2.87 -14.19
CA ALA A 92 -9.36 2.75 -13.95
C ALA A 92 -9.05 1.86 -12.74
N ILE A 93 -9.80 2.04 -11.65
CA ILE A 93 -9.75 1.19 -10.45
C ILE A 93 -10.10 -0.26 -10.82
N LEU A 94 -11.20 -0.49 -11.53
CA LEU A 94 -11.62 -1.83 -11.93
C LEU A 94 -10.61 -2.52 -12.87
N ARG A 95 -9.86 -1.79 -13.70
CA ARG A 95 -8.74 -2.37 -14.47
C ARG A 95 -7.65 -2.92 -13.57
N LYS A 96 -7.16 -2.16 -12.58
CA LYS A 96 -6.19 -2.68 -11.59
C LYS A 96 -6.69 -3.96 -10.91
N LYS A 97 -7.98 -3.98 -10.53
CA LYS A 97 -8.60 -5.13 -9.86
C LYS A 97 -8.70 -6.35 -10.79
N ALA A 98 -9.02 -6.17 -12.07
CA ALA A 98 -8.94 -7.23 -13.06
C ALA A 98 -7.50 -7.76 -13.21
N ASP A 99 -6.51 -6.88 -13.37
CA ASP A 99 -5.09 -7.25 -13.49
C ASP A 99 -4.59 -8.03 -12.27
N TRP A 100 -5.12 -7.77 -11.06
CA TRP A 100 -4.82 -8.52 -9.86
C TRP A 100 -5.53 -9.89 -9.83
N LEU A 101 -6.85 -9.91 -10.08
CA LEU A 101 -7.64 -11.16 -10.13
C LEU A 101 -7.16 -12.13 -11.22
N LEU A 102 -6.58 -11.64 -12.31
CA LEU A 102 -5.98 -12.47 -13.36
C LEU A 102 -4.63 -13.11 -12.94
N LYS A 103 -3.87 -12.45 -12.05
CA LYS A 103 -2.62 -12.99 -11.47
C LYS A 103 -2.87 -13.95 -10.30
N HIS A 104 -4.00 -13.79 -9.62
CA HIS A 104 -4.39 -14.53 -8.42
C HIS A 104 -5.66 -15.36 -8.67
N PRO A 105 -5.60 -16.41 -9.53
CA PRO A 105 -6.76 -17.21 -9.94
C PRO A 105 -7.44 -17.94 -8.78
N GLU A 106 -6.73 -18.20 -7.69
CA GLU A 106 -7.22 -18.85 -6.47
C GLU A 106 -8.20 -17.99 -5.66
N TYR A 107 -8.23 -16.67 -5.89
CA TYR A 107 -9.15 -15.76 -5.22
C TYR A 107 -10.44 -15.54 -6.01
N ARG A 108 -11.53 -15.30 -5.29
CA ARG A 108 -12.83 -14.81 -5.77
C ARG A 108 -13.09 -13.44 -5.17
N VAL A 109 -14.04 -12.70 -5.74
CA VAL A 109 -14.45 -11.38 -5.22
C VAL A 109 -15.96 -11.32 -4.97
N GLN A 110 -16.34 -10.68 -3.88
CA GLN A 110 -17.68 -10.17 -3.64
C GLN A 110 -17.68 -8.65 -3.83
N ILE A 111 -18.58 -8.16 -4.68
CA ILE A 111 -18.86 -6.75 -4.90
C ILE A 111 -20.12 -6.39 -4.12
N ALA A 112 -20.02 -5.44 -3.20
CA ALA A 112 -21.12 -4.98 -2.35
C ALA A 112 -21.50 -3.55 -2.72
N GLY A 113 -22.66 -3.38 -3.38
CA GLY A 113 -23.15 -2.08 -3.81
C GLY A 113 -23.98 -1.35 -2.76
N ASN A 114 -23.77 -0.03 -2.65
CA ASN A 114 -24.34 0.83 -1.62
C ASN A 114 -24.89 2.14 -2.24
N CYS A 115 -25.76 2.80 -1.49
CA CYS A 115 -26.46 4.02 -1.86
C CYS A 115 -26.35 5.08 -0.76
N ASP A 116 -26.80 6.30 -1.05
CA ASP A 116 -27.14 7.27 -0.02
C ASP A 116 -28.61 7.12 0.39
N GLU A 117 -28.99 7.70 1.53
CA GLU A 117 -30.28 7.55 2.22
C GLU A 117 -31.51 8.14 1.50
N ARG A 118 -31.34 8.63 0.26
CA ARG A 118 -32.42 9.29 -0.49
C ARG A 118 -33.13 8.26 -1.36
N GLY A 119 -34.33 7.84 -0.96
CA GLY A 119 -35.16 6.92 -1.71
C GLY A 119 -36.12 6.14 -0.82
N THR A 120 -36.49 4.94 -1.26
CA THR A 120 -36.97 3.88 -0.37
C THR A 120 -35.92 2.78 -0.28
N ILE A 121 -35.95 1.99 0.79
CA ILE A 121 -35.00 0.89 1.03
C ILE A 121 -34.99 -0.09 -0.16
N GLU A 122 -36.15 -0.43 -0.73
CA GLU A 122 -36.28 -1.32 -1.88
C GLU A 122 -35.66 -0.71 -3.14
N TYR A 123 -35.84 0.59 -3.36
CA TYR A 123 -35.23 1.30 -4.48
C TYR A 123 -33.70 1.32 -4.34
N ASN A 124 -33.19 1.62 -3.15
CA ASN A 124 -31.76 1.70 -2.90
C ASN A 124 -31.09 0.32 -2.87
N LEU A 125 -31.77 -0.73 -2.41
CA LEU A 125 -31.33 -2.12 -2.61
C LEU A 125 -31.21 -2.44 -4.11
N ALA A 126 -32.23 -2.11 -4.91
CA ALA A 126 -32.20 -2.34 -6.36
C ALA A 126 -31.13 -1.50 -7.08
N LEU A 127 -30.89 -0.25 -6.67
CA LEU A 127 -29.86 0.62 -7.24
C LEU A 127 -28.44 0.16 -6.88
N GLY A 128 -28.20 -0.26 -5.63
CA GLY A 128 -26.95 -0.85 -5.20
C GLY A 128 -26.63 -2.15 -5.96
N GLN A 129 -27.65 -2.97 -6.24
CA GLN A 129 -27.47 -4.17 -7.06
C GLN A 129 -27.11 -3.80 -8.51
N ARG A 130 -27.77 -2.80 -9.11
CA ARG A 130 -27.41 -2.28 -10.46
C ARG A 130 -25.97 -1.77 -10.54
N ARG A 131 -25.43 -1.19 -9.46
CA ARG A 131 -24.03 -0.74 -9.36
C ARG A 131 -23.06 -1.92 -9.33
N ALA A 132 -23.26 -2.85 -8.39
CA ALA A 132 -22.43 -4.05 -8.27
C ALA A 132 -22.44 -4.90 -9.56
N ASP A 133 -23.59 -5.00 -10.25
CA ASP A 133 -23.71 -5.67 -11.55
C ASP A 133 -22.98 -4.93 -12.69
N ALA A 134 -22.93 -3.59 -12.66
CA ALA A 134 -22.16 -2.82 -13.63
C ALA A 134 -20.65 -3.04 -13.43
N ALA A 135 -20.17 -3.04 -12.18
CA ALA A 135 -18.80 -3.38 -11.84
C ALA A 135 -18.45 -4.83 -12.24
N LYS A 136 -19.33 -5.80 -11.94
CA LYS A 136 -19.20 -7.20 -12.38
C LYS A 136 -19.04 -7.31 -13.88
N LYS A 137 -19.98 -6.75 -14.66
CA LYS A 137 -19.96 -6.82 -16.14
C LYS A 137 -18.68 -6.21 -16.72
N PHE A 138 -18.15 -5.16 -16.11
CA PHE A 138 -16.89 -4.55 -16.55
C PHE A 138 -15.66 -5.42 -16.24
N LEU A 139 -15.61 -6.11 -15.09
CA LEU A 139 -14.55 -7.08 -14.78
C LEU A 139 -14.60 -8.32 -15.69
N VAL A 140 -15.81 -8.82 -16.00
CA VAL A 140 -16.00 -9.93 -16.96
C VAL A 140 -15.55 -9.52 -18.37
N ALA A 141 -15.86 -8.29 -18.81
CA ALA A 141 -15.37 -7.74 -20.08
C ALA A 141 -13.84 -7.54 -20.13
N LEU A 142 -13.15 -7.59 -18.99
CA LEU A 142 -11.68 -7.60 -18.89
C LEU A 142 -11.09 -9.02 -18.75
N GLY A 143 -11.92 -10.07 -18.86
CA GLY A 143 -11.47 -11.47 -18.84
C GLY A 143 -11.49 -12.15 -17.47
N VAL A 144 -12.02 -11.51 -16.42
CA VAL A 144 -12.24 -12.20 -15.13
C VAL A 144 -13.45 -13.13 -15.25
N ASP A 145 -13.26 -14.41 -14.96
CA ASP A 145 -14.34 -15.41 -14.95
C ASP A 145 -15.52 -14.98 -14.05
N GLU A 146 -16.73 -14.99 -14.62
CA GLU A 146 -17.97 -14.64 -13.94
C GLU A 146 -18.23 -15.52 -12.70
N ALA A 147 -17.83 -16.80 -12.71
CA ALA A 147 -17.97 -17.70 -11.57
C ALA A 147 -17.09 -17.31 -10.36
N ARG A 148 -16.11 -16.42 -10.57
CA ARG A 148 -15.27 -15.84 -9.50
C ARG A 148 -15.82 -14.52 -8.95
N ILE A 149 -16.91 -13.97 -9.49
CA ILE A 149 -17.49 -12.70 -9.07
C ILE A 149 -18.91 -12.89 -8.54
N THR A 150 -19.10 -12.60 -7.25
CA THR A 150 -20.42 -12.51 -6.61
C THR A 150 -20.80 -11.05 -6.36
N THR A 151 -22.10 -10.75 -6.36
CA THR A 151 -22.64 -9.41 -6.11
C THR A 151 -23.63 -9.46 -4.96
N ILE A 152 -23.67 -8.40 -4.15
CA ILE A 152 -24.68 -8.16 -3.12
C ILE A 152 -24.99 -6.66 -3.09
N SER A 153 -26.18 -6.29 -2.62
CA SER A 153 -26.54 -4.92 -2.32
C SER A 153 -26.84 -4.78 -0.84
N TYR A 154 -26.36 -3.68 -0.24
CA TYR A 154 -26.79 -3.23 1.09
C TYR A 154 -27.70 -2.00 1.02
N GLY A 155 -27.93 -1.42 -0.16
CA GLY A 155 -28.68 -0.18 -0.30
C GLY A 155 -28.12 0.93 0.58
N GLU A 156 -28.96 1.53 1.40
CA GLU A 156 -28.59 2.57 2.37
C GLU A 156 -28.17 2.04 3.75
N GLU A 157 -28.33 0.74 4.03
CA GLU A 157 -28.14 0.10 5.36
C GLU A 157 -26.69 0.15 5.90
N ARG A 158 -25.72 0.57 5.08
CA ARG A 158 -24.29 0.63 5.44
C ARG A 158 -23.63 1.94 4.99
N PRO A 159 -24.02 3.08 5.58
CA PRO A 159 -23.35 4.35 5.33
C PRO A 159 -21.92 4.30 5.89
N VAL A 160 -20.96 4.84 5.13
CA VAL A 160 -19.58 5.09 5.60
C VAL A 160 -19.47 6.47 6.26
N ASP A 161 -20.37 7.39 5.93
CA ASP A 161 -20.51 8.71 6.54
C ASP A 161 -22.01 8.94 6.86
N PRO A 162 -22.44 8.89 8.14
CA PRO A 162 -23.86 8.88 8.52
C PRO A 162 -24.48 10.29 8.61
N ARG A 163 -23.91 11.26 7.88
CA ARG A 163 -24.36 12.66 7.89
C ARG A 163 -25.28 12.95 6.71
N HIS A 164 -26.26 13.82 6.94
CA HIS A 164 -27.32 14.13 5.98
C HIS A 164 -26.91 15.28 5.04
N ASN A 165 -25.82 15.12 4.29
CA ASN A 165 -25.29 16.10 3.34
C ASN A 165 -24.59 15.47 2.13
N GLU A 166 -24.44 16.21 1.04
CA GLU A 166 -23.93 15.67 -0.23
C GLU A 166 -22.46 15.20 -0.13
N GLU A 167 -21.65 15.77 0.77
CA GLU A 167 -20.29 15.27 1.05
C GLU A 167 -20.27 13.88 1.68
N ALA A 168 -21.32 13.49 2.41
CA ALA A 168 -21.49 12.15 2.97
C ALA A 168 -22.20 11.23 1.98
N TRP A 169 -23.26 11.71 1.33
CA TRP A 169 -23.98 10.98 0.28
C TRP A 169 -23.07 10.54 -0.87
N ALA A 170 -22.16 11.41 -1.33
CA ALA A 170 -21.16 11.09 -2.35
C ALA A 170 -20.18 9.98 -1.95
N LYS A 171 -19.88 9.83 -0.64
CA LYS A 171 -19.10 8.69 -0.13
C LYS A 171 -19.95 7.43 -0.03
N ASN A 172 -21.21 7.56 0.36
CA ASN A 172 -22.10 6.43 0.58
C ASN A 172 -22.47 5.71 -0.74
N ARG A 173 -22.61 6.44 -1.85
CA ARG A 173 -22.79 5.90 -3.22
C ARG A 173 -21.54 5.20 -3.77
N ARG A 174 -21.26 3.99 -3.28
CA ARG A 174 -20.03 3.23 -3.58
C ARG A 174 -20.29 1.75 -3.81
N ASP A 175 -19.39 1.09 -4.55
CA ASP A 175 -19.20 -0.36 -4.44
C ASP A 175 -17.95 -0.66 -3.60
N GLU A 176 -18.09 -1.64 -2.71
CA GLU A 176 -16.97 -2.22 -1.97
C GLU A 176 -16.59 -3.59 -2.51
N PHE A 177 -15.32 -3.96 -2.35
CA PHE A 177 -14.76 -5.22 -2.83
C PHE A 177 -14.23 -6.00 -1.64
N LYS A 178 -14.60 -7.28 -1.55
CA LYS A 178 -14.06 -8.22 -0.56
C LYS A 178 -13.53 -9.46 -1.28
N LEU A 179 -12.32 -9.89 -0.94
CA LEU A 179 -11.72 -11.10 -1.46
C LEU A 179 -12.16 -12.32 -0.64
N ILE A 180 -12.38 -13.43 -1.35
CA ILE A 180 -12.80 -14.72 -0.82
C ILE A 180 -11.84 -15.77 -1.40
N ARG A 181 -11.49 -16.78 -0.61
CA ARG A 181 -10.59 -17.88 -0.98
C ARG A 181 -11.17 -19.20 -0.50
#